data_AF-A0A822BLT7-F1
#
_entry.id   AF-A0A822BLT7-F1
#
_cell.length_a   1.000
_cell.length_b   1.000
_cell.length_c   1.000
_cell.angle_alpha   90.00
_cell.angle_beta   90.00
_cell.angle_gamma   90.00
#
_symmetry.space_group_name_H-M   'P 1'
#
loop_
_entity.id
_entity.type
_entity.pdbx_description
1 polymer ?
#
loop_
_entity_poly.entity_id
_entity_poly.type
_entity_poly.pdbx_seq_one_letter_code
_entity_poly.pdbx_strand_id
1 'polypeptide(L)'
;VKAVVTELGELITRIKADHKIQKIVEEPLSINIFTTGGTLTTGVNGQFVFSQILIDCLLRLKSTKADKKELTDHCKQQYQGNSSELSNLREFCEDYSPEKALWWYTRESFFYKTLNAALRNQNIHIIFLFRGF
;
A
#
# COMPACT_ATOMS: atom_id res chain seq x y z
N VAL A 1 -19.58 9.78 17.84
CA VAL A 1 -20.39 8.60 18.21
C VAL A 1 -20.84 7.94 16.90
N LYS A 2 -20.29 6.77 16.54
CA LYS A 2 -20.79 6.01 15.38
C LYS A 2 -22.20 5.54 15.72
N ALA A 3 -23.18 5.92 14.91
CA ALA A 3 -24.59 5.60 15.15
C ALA A 3 -24.78 4.09 15.25
N VAL A 4 -25.46 3.64 16.31
CA VAL A 4 -25.88 2.24 16.48
C VAL A 4 -27.14 2.06 15.65
N VAL A 5 -27.05 1.23 14.61
CA VAL A 5 -28.20 0.93 13.75
C VAL A 5 -29.05 -0.12 14.46
N THR A 6 -30.28 0.23 14.80
CA THR A 6 -31.22 -0.63 15.55
C THR A 6 -32.18 -1.39 14.65
N GLU A 7 -32.29 -1.01 13.37
CA GLU A 7 -33.20 -1.64 12.41
C GLU A 7 -32.46 -2.31 11.25
N LEU A 8 -32.84 -3.56 10.96
CA LEU A 8 -32.24 -4.37 9.89
C LEU A 8 -32.38 -3.71 8.50
N GLY A 9 -33.50 -3.04 8.24
CA GLY A 9 -33.74 -2.35 6.97
C GLY A 9 -32.80 -1.16 6.76
N GLU A 10 -32.52 -0.41 7.82
CA GLU A 10 -31.56 0.69 7.81
C GLU A 10 -30.14 0.16 7.58
N LEU A 11 -29.78 -0.95 8.23
CA LEU A 11 -28.49 -1.61 8.06
C LEU A 11 -28.27 -2.07 6.60
N ILE A 12 -29.26 -2.75 6.01
CA ILE A 12 -29.19 -3.22 4.63
C ILE A 12 -29.06 -2.05 3.65
N THR A 13 -29.79 -0.96 3.91
CA THR A 13 -29.74 0.25 3.05
C THR A 13 -28.37 0.92 3.13
N ARG A 14 -27.78 1.01 4.33
CA ARG A 14 -26.44 1.54 4.53
C ARG A 14 -25.38 0.69 3.84
N ILE A 15 -25.44 -0.63 4.00
CA ILE A 15 -24.52 -1.57 3.34
C ILE A 15 -24.63 -1.50 1.82
N LYS A 16 -25.85 -1.37 1.27
CA LYS A 16 -26.05 -1.21 -0.18
C LYS A 16 -25.50 0.11 -0.70
N ALA A 17 -25.66 1.20 0.05
CA ALA A 17 -25.09 2.51 -0.30
C ALA A 17 -23.55 2.46 -0.29
N ASP A 18 -22.97 1.84 0.74
CA ASP A 18 -21.52 1.70 0.90
C ASP A 18 -20.92 0.81 -0.21
N HIS A 19 -21.57 -0.32 -0.54
CA HIS A 19 -21.19 -1.16 -1.68
C HIS A 19 -21.30 -0.43 -3.03
N LYS A 20 -22.23 0.52 -3.16
CA LYS A 20 -22.37 1.30 -4.40
C LYS A 20 -21.24 2.31 -4.54
N ILE A 21 -20.77 2.89 -3.43
CA ILE A 21 -19.58 3.75 -3.39
C ILE A 21 -18.33 2.94 -3.74
N GLN A 22 -18.19 1.73 -3.19
CA GLN A 22 -17.11 0.78 -3.52
C GLN A 22 -17.14 0.30 -4.98
N LYS A 23 -18.29 0.32 -5.67
CA LYS A 23 -18.36 -0.01 -7.10
C LYS A 23 -17.90 1.12 -8.04
N ILE A 24 -17.95 2.38 -7.58
CA ILE A 24 -17.51 3.55 -8.36
C ILE A 24 -15.99 3.69 -8.29
N VAL A 25 -15.42 3.28 -7.15
CA VAL A 25 -13.99 3.07 -7.01
C VAL A 25 -13.70 1.66 -7.51
N GLU A 26 -13.39 1.47 -8.78
CA GLU A 26 -12.67 0.27 -9.24
C GLU A 26 -11.28 0.25 -8.57
N GLU A 27 -11.23 0.05 -7.26
CA GLU A 27 -10.03 -0.40 -6.57
C GLU A 27 -10.14 -1.92 -6.49
N PRO A 28 -9.39 -2.65 -7.31
CA PRO A 28 -9.16 -4.06 -7.07
C PRO A 28 -8.27 -4.18 -5.83
N LEU A 29 -8.86 -3.98 -4.65
CA LEU A 29 -8.36 -4.58 -3.42
C LEU A 29 -8.78 -6.04 -3.42
N SER A 30 -8.37 -6.79 -4.42
CA SER A 30 -8.37 -8.25 -4.39
C SER A 30 -7.07 -8.74 -3.78
N ILE A 31 -6.70 -8.23 -2.60
CA ILE A 31 -5.85 -9.03 -1.72
C ILE A 31 -6.80 -9.96 -0.96
N ASN A 32 -7.28 -10.98 -1.65
CA ASN A 32 -8.11 -12.02 -1.05
C ASN A 32 -7.18 -12.94 -0.23
N ILE A 33 -6.68 -12.45 0.90
CA ILE A 33 -5.85 -13.23 1.84
C ILE A 33 -6.68 -14.38 2.46
N PHE A 34 -8.00 -14.21 2.50
CA PHE A 34 -8.94 -15.19 3.01
C PHE A 34 -9.82 -15.65 1.86
N THR A 35 -9.51 -16.82 1.31
CA THR A 35 -10.36 -17.49 0.32
C THR A 35 -11.77 -17.65 0.89
N THR A 36 -12.73 -16.88 0.38
CA THR A 36 -14.17 -17.06 0.60
C THR A 36 -14.65 -18.27 -0.21
N GLY A 37 -14.26 -19.46 0.22
CA GLY A 37 -14.64 -20.71 -0.43
C GLY A 37 -13.95 -21.88 0.27
N GLY A 38 -14.66 -22.46 1.25
CA GLY A 38 -14.17 -23.53 2.11
C GLY A 38 -13.92 -24.85 1.39
N THR A 39 -12.87 -24.92 0.57
CA THR A 39 -12.35 -26.19 0.07
C THR A 39 -10.83 -26.24 0.19
N LEU A 40 -10.40 -27.08 1.13
CA LEU A 40 -9.10 -27.74 1.29
C LEU A 40 -8.01 -26.95 2.03
N THR A 41 -7.96 -27.25 3.33
CA THR A 41 -6.81 -27.16 4.22
C THR A 41 -5.68 -28.12 3.79
N THR A 42 -5.00 -27.78 2.69
CA THR A 42 -3.65 -28.28 2.38
C THR A 42 -2.82 -27.10 1.88
N GLY A 43 -2.03 -26.35 2.64
CA GLY A 43 -1.75 -26.35 4.07
C GLY A 43 -1.17 -24.99 4.54
N VAL A 44 -1.03 -23.99 3.66
CA VAL A 44 -0.80 -22.58 3.98
C VAL A 44 -1.27 -21.78 2.76
N ASN A 45 -1.94 -20.62 2.92
CA ASN A 45 -2.24 -19.75 1.78
C ASN A 45 -0.91 -19.40 1.08
N GLY A 46 -0.65 -19.96 -0.11
CA GLY A 46 0.65 -19.84 -0.79
C GLY A 46 1.05 -18.40 -1.04
N GLN A 47 0.08 -17.52 -1.24
CA GLN A 47 0.31 -16.07 -1.38
C GLN A 47 0.74 -15.44 -0.05
N PHE A 48 0.15 -15.86 1.07
CA PHE A 48 0.57 -15.43 2.40
C PHE A 48 1.99 -15.90 2.71
N VAL A 49 2.32 -17.18 2.46
CA VAL A 49 3.69 -17.70 2.63
C VAL A 49 4.68 -16.93 1.77
N PHE A 50 4.34 -16.72 0.51
CA PHE A 50 5.15 -15.93 -0.41
C PHE A 50 5.38 -14.51 0.14
N SER A 51 4.34 -13.83 0.62
CA SER A 51 4.48 -12.51 1.24
C SER A 51 5.37 -12.54 2.49
N GLN A 52 5.23 -13.55 3.36
CA GLN A 52 6.08 -13.69 4.55
C GLN A 52 7.54 -13.90 4.17
N ILE A 53 7.84 -14.80 3.24
CA ILE A 53 9.20 -15.05 2.73
C ILE A 53 9.76 -13.80 2.06
N LEU A 54 8.94 -13.10 1.26
CA LEU A 54 9.36 -11.87 0.60
C LEU A 54 9.75 -10.80 1.62
N ILE A 55 8.89 -10.55 2.63
CA ILE A 55 9.18 -9.57 3.69
C ILE A 55 10.46 -9.97 4.44
N ASP A 56 10.59 -11.23 4.83
CA ASP A 56 11.77 -11.75 5.53
C ASP A 56 13.06 -11.63 4.70
N CYS A 57 12.99 -11.90 3.39
CA CYS A 57 14.10 -11.63 2.46
C CYS A 57 14.43 -10.14 2.37
N LEU A 58 13.44 -9.28 2.19
CA LEU A 58 13.63 -7.83 2.10
C LEU A 58 14.28 -7.27 3.37
N LEU A 59 13.85 -7.70 4.56
CA LEU A 59 14.40 -7.23 5.83
C LEU A 59 15.87 -7.64 6.05
N ARG A 60 16.31 -8.77 5.48
CA ARG A 60 17.70 -9.24 5.58
C ARG A 60 18.66 -8.59 4.59
N LEU A 61 18.15 -8.04 3.49
CA LEU A 61 18.98 -7.41 2.47
C LEU A 61 19.51 -6.07 2.97
N LYS A 62 20.81 -5.80 2.79
CA LYS A 62 21.42 -4.51 3.15
C LYS A 62 21.09 -3.44 2.13
N SER A 63 20.64 -2.27 2.58
CA SER A 63 20.35 -1.16 1.67
C SER A 63 21.60 -0.44 1.26
N THR A 64 21.66 -0.07 -0.01
CA THR A 64 22.69 0.82 -0.53
C THR A 64 22.15 2.23 -0.76
N LYS A 65 23.05 3.22 -0.78
CA LYS A 65 22.69 4.58 -1.20
C LYS A 65 22.20 4.63 -2.66
N ALA A 66 22.58 3.65 -3.49
CA ALA A 66 22.11 3.55 -4.86
C ALA A 66 20.62 3.24 -4.91
N ASP A 67 20.12 2.33 -4.07
CA ASP A 67 18.70 1.97 -3.99
C ASP A 67 17.83 3.21 -3.69
N LYS A 68 18.27 4.06 -2.74
CA LYS A 68 17.60 5.33 -2.40
C LYS A 68 17.54 6.29 -3.57
N LYS A 69 18.66 6.43 -4.28
CA LYS A 69 18.77 7.31 -5.44
C LYS A 69 17.86 6.82 -6.57
N GLU A 70 17.86 5.52 -6.82
CA GLU A 70 17.01 4.89 -7.83
C GLU A 70 15.52 5.12 -7.55
N LEU A 71 15.08 4.92 -6.29
CA LEU A 71 13.68 5.22 -5.91
C LEU A 71 13.34 6.69 -6.16
N THR A 72 14.25 7.58 -5.77
CA THR A 72 14.06 9.02 -5.90
C THR A 72 13.94 9.42 -7.37
N ASP A 73 14.80 8.88 -8.23
CA ASP A 73 14.79 9.17 -9.66
C ASP A 73 13.57 8.57 -10.35
N HIS A 74 13.14 7.37 -9.95
CA HIS A 74 11.87 6.77 -10.39
C HIS A 74 10.67 7.66 -10.04
N CYS A 75 10.58 8.13 -8.79
CA CYS A 75 9.50 9.03 -8.35
C CYS A 75 9.54 10.37 -9.09
N LYS A 76 10.72 10.96 -9.33
CA LYS A 76 10.85 12.21 -10.11
C LYS A 76 10.29 12.06 -11.53
N GLN A 77 10.56 10.92 -12.18
CA GLN A 77 10.04 10.63 -13.50
C GLN A 77 8.53 10.40 -13.46
N GLN A 78 8.04 9.61 -12.50
CA GLN A 78 6.62 9.29 -12.37
C GLN A 78 5.75 10.54 -12.11
N TYR A 79 6.24 11.49 -11.31
CA TYR A 79 5.52 12.71 -10.95
C TYR A 79 6.02 13.94 -11.72
N GLN A 80 6.65 13.75 -12.89
CA GLN A 80 7.10 14.85 -13.72
C GLN A 80 5.93 15.79 -14.06
N GLY A 81 6.12 17.09 -13.84
CA GLY A 81 5.07 18.10 -14.04
C GLY A 81 4.12 18.29 -12.85
N ASN A 82 4.17 17.43 -11.83
CA ASN A 82 3.44 17.65 -10.58
C ASN A 82 4.35 18.29 -9.53
N SER A 83 4.39 19.63 -9.52
CA SER A 83 5.25 20.41 -8.61
C SER A 83 4.98 20.13 -7.12
N SER A 84 3.73 19.80 -6.75
CA SER A 84 3.38 19.49 -5.36
C SER A 84 4.03 18.17 -4.91
N GLU A 85 3.91 17.11 -5.70
CA GLU A 85 4.51 15.82 -5.37
C GLU A 85 6.04 15.85 -5.45
N LEU A 86 6.61 16.62 -6.38
CA LEU A 86 8.06 16.84 -6.44
C LEU A 86 8.58 17.60 -5.22
N SER A 87 7.78 18.50 -4.63
CA SER A 87 8.10 19.17 -3.37
C SER A 87 8.04 18.20 -2.19
N ASN A 88 6.98 17.39 -2.10
CA ASN A 88 6.86 16.34 -1.08
C ASN A 88 8.03 15.34 -1.16
N LEU A 89 8.46 14.97 -2.37
CA LEU A 89 9.61 14.09 -2.61
C LEU A 89 10.91 14.70 -2.10
N ARG A 90 11.12 16.00 -2.32
CA ARG A 90 12.31 16.70 -1.80
C ARG A 90 12.31 16.73 -0.27
N GLU A 91 11.18 17.12 0.33
CA GLU A 91 10.98 17.13 1.78
C GLU A 91 11.23 15.73 2.38
N PHE A 92 10.72 14.69 1.74
CA PHE A 92 10.97 13.32 2.15
C PHE A 92 12.46 12.96 2.08
N CYS A 93 13.15 13.27 0.99
CA CYS A 93 14.58 12.94 0.86
C CYS A 93 15.46 13.64 1.91
N GLU A 94 15.05 14.82 2.39
CA GLU A 94 15.81 15.63 3.36
C GLU A 94 15.45 15.27 4.82
N ASP A 95 14.16 15.12 5.13
CA ASP A 95 13.65 15.03 6.51
C ASP A 95 13.17 13.62 6.93
N TYR A 96 13.33 12.62 6.07
CA TYR A 96 12.88 11.28 6.40
C TYR A 96 13.66 10.68 7.58
N SER A 97 12.91 10.17 8.55
CA SER A 97 13.40 9.31 9.62
C SER A 97 12.49 8.08 9.76
N PRO A 98 13.02 6.92 10.21
CA PRO A 98 12.21 5.72 10.39
C PRO A 98 11.02 5.92 11.34
N GLU A 99 11.16 6.78 12.35
CA GLU A 99 10.09 7.13 13.30
C GLU A 99 8.92 7.85 12.63
N LYS A 100 9.17 8.54 11.51
CA LYS A 100 8.15 9.25 10.72
C LYS A 100 7.60 8.41 9.57
N ALA A 101 8.01 7.15 9.40
CA ALA A 101 7.58 6.31 8.27
C ALA A 101 6.04 6.19 8.18
N LEU A 102 5.36 5.96 9.32
CA LEU A 102 3.89 5.92 9.37
C LEU A 102 3.23 7.26 9.05
N TRP A 103 3.88 8.37 9.39
CA TRP A 103 3.39 9.70 9.07
C TRP A 103 3.44 9.94 7.56
N TRP A 104 4.56 9.60 6.91
CA TRP A 104 4.68 9.66 5.44
C TRP A 104 3.70 8.73 4.73
N TYR A 105 3.40 7.59 5.33
CA TYR A 105 2.41 6.65 4.80
C TYR A 105 0.96 7.14 4.91
N THR A 106 0.62 7.93 5.93
CA THR A 106 -0.75 8.44 6.12
C THR A 106 -0.96 9.82 5.49
N ARG A 107 0.10 10.59 5.25
CA ARG A 107 0.05 11.86 4.51
C ARG A 107 -0.26 11.61 3.03
N GLU A 108 -1.16 12.41 2.47
CA GLU A 108 -1.39 12.43 1.02
C GLU A 108 -0.13 12.93 0.29
N SER A 109 0.68 12.00 -0.19
CA SER A 109 1.95 12.27 -0.86
C SER A 109 2.30 11.12 -1.79
N PHE A 110 3.35 11.32 -2.60
CA PHE A 110 3.95 10.31 -3.45
C PHE A 110 4.23 9.00 -2.68
N PHE A 111 4.60 9.07 -1.39
CA PHE A 111 4.99 7.91 -0.60
C PHE A 111 3.85 6.90 -0.49
N TYR A 112 2.69 7.35 0.01
CA TYR A 112 1.48 6.54 0.11
C TYR A 112 1.05 6.00 -1.26
N LYS A 113 1.03 6.88 -2.29
CA LYS A 113 0.55 6.55 -3.64
C LYS A 113 1.43 5.50 -4.32
N THR A 114 2.74 5.71 -4.31
CA THR A 114 3.72 4.82 -4.95
C THR A 114 3.83 3.49 -4.22
N LEU A 115 3.89 3.49 -2.88
CA LEU A 115 3.99 2.25 -2.12
C LEU A 115 2.74 1.38 -2.28
N ASN A 116 1.53 1.95 -2.16
CA ASN A 116 0.30 1.18 -2.35
C ASN A 116 0.13 0.68 -3.79
N ALA A 117 0.50 1.48 -4.79
CA ALA A 117 0.51 1.03 -6.17
C ALA A 117 1.48 -0.16 -6.37
N ALA A 118 2.68 -0.10 -5.77
CA ALA A 118 3.65 -1.18 -5.84
C ALA A 118 3.15 -2.46 -5.15
N LEU A 119 2.54 -2.35 -3.97
CA LEU A 119 1.97 -3.49 -3.24
C LEU A 119 0.81 -4.13 -4.01
N ARG A 120 -0.11 -3.32 -4.55
CA ARG A 120 -1.27 -3.79 -5.32
C ARG A 120 -0.86 -4.51 -6.61
N ASN A 121 0.15 -3.97 -7.29
CA ASN A 121 0.67 -4.57 -8.53
C ASN A 121 1.77 -5.61 -8.28
N GLN A 122 2.09 -5.92 -7.02
CA GLN A 122 3.20 -6.79 -6.64
C GLN A 122 4.52 -6.42 -7.33
N ASN A 123 4.79 -5.12 -7.50
CA ASN A 123 6.02 -4.62 -8.09
C ASN A 123 7.18 -4.79 -7.09
N ILE A 124 7.79 -5.97 -7.11
CA ILE A 124 8.86 -6.36 -6.19
C ILE A 124 10.04 -5.39 -6.26
N HIS A 125 10.36 -4.86 -7.44
CA HIS A 125 11.46 -3.92 -7.61
C HIS A 125 11.24 -2.64 -6.79
N ILE A 126 10.07 -2.01 -6.93
CA ILE A 126 9.75 -0.79 -6.17
C ILE A 126 9.66 -1.09 -4.67
N ILE A 127 9.04 -2.20 -4.28
CA ILE A 127 8.99 -2.63 -2.87
C ILE A 127 10.41 -2.81 -2.30
N PHE A 128 11.32 -3.40 -3.07
CA PHE A 128 12.73 -3.54 -2.70
C PHE A 128 13.43 -2.20 -2.51
N LEU A 129 13.18 -1.23 -3.40
CA LEU A 129 13.76 0.11 -3.28
C LEU A 129 13.26 0.85 -2.03
N PHE A 130 11.98 0.68 -1.66
CA PHE A 130 11.43 1.25 -0.42
C PHE A 130 12.13 0.77 0.85
N ARG A 131 12.69 -0.45 0.86
CA ARG A 131 13.49 -0.97 1.99
C ARG A 131 14.73 -0.11 2.28
N GLY A 132 15.10 0.82 1.41
CA GLY A 132 16.20 1.73 1.68
C GLY A 132 15.91 2.78 2.74
N PHE A 133 14.64 3.09 2.97
CA PHE A 133 14.17 4.09 3.93
C PHE A 133 13.56 3.38 5.15
#